data_AF-A0A3A8YR88-F1
#
_entry.id   AF-A0A3A8YR88-F1
#
_cell.length_a   1.000
_cell.length_b   1.000
_cell.length_c   1.000
_cell.angle_alpha   90.00
_cell.angle_beta   90.00
_cell.angle_gamma   90.00
#
_symmetry.space_group_name_H-M   'P 1'
#
loop_
_entity.id
_entity.type
_entity.pdbx_description
1 polymer ?
#
loop_
_entity_poly.entity_id
_entity_poly.type
_entity_poly.pdbx_seq_one_letter_code
_entity_poly.pdbx_strand_id
1 'polypeptide(L)'
;MPTENEFSRFCKDFDLRRPTEPPVKKTFWFEAKFEHDSDSINDLLRRFLINNGIKYLNTMNGDVWFIQKGAWCRCDYEVSGDTVKFYLCEFNKEEQV
;
A
#
# COMPACT_ATOMS: atom_id res chain seq x y z
N MET A 1 -10.15 -18.46 -25.73
CA MET A 1 -9.08 -18.18 -24.74
C MET A 1 -9.71 -17.36 -23.64
N PRO A 2 -9.53 -17.67 -22.34
CA PRO A 2 -10.01 -16.79 -21.30
C PRO A 2 -9.15 -15.52 -21.36
N THR A 3 -9.77 -14.39 -21.71
CA THR A 3 -9.17 -13.07 -21.56
C THR A 3 -8.77 -12.90 -20.11
N GLU A 4 -7.46 -12.79 -19.87
CA GLU A 4 -6.91 -12.52 -18.55
C GLU A 4 -7.57 -11.24 -18.01
N ASN A 5 -8.30 -11.36 -16.89
CA ASN A 5 -8.96 -10.22 -16.27
C ASN A 5 -7.89 -9.21 -15.79
N GLU A 6 -8.19 -7.92 -15.81
CA GLU A 6 -7.29 -6.84 -15.36
C GLU A 6 -6.74 -7.13 -13.96
N PHE A 7 -7.57 -7.71 -13.09
CA PHE A 7 -7.18 -8.15 -11.75
C PHE A 7 -6.08 -9.22 -11.76
N SER A 8 -6.18 -10.24 -12.63
CA SER A 8 -5.18 -11.30 -12.74
C SER A 8 -3.83 -10.74 -13.21
N ARG A 9 -3.83 -9.79 -14.14
CA ARG A 9 -2.62 -9.08 -14.58
C ARG A 9 -2.02 -8.26 -13.44
N PHE A 10 -2.87 -7.59 -12.66
CA PHE A 10 -2.45 -6.79 -11.51
C PHE A 10 -1.83 -7.63 -10.39
N CYS A 11 -2.39 -8.81 -10.11
CA CYS A 11 -1.80 -9.77 -9.16
C CYS A 11 -0.47 -10.34 -9.67
N LYS A 12 -0.34 -10.68 -10.96
CA LYS A 12 0.94 -11.14 -11.52
C LYS A 12 2.01 -10.05 -11.46
N ASP A 13 1.66 -8.80 -11.79
CA ASP A 13 2.60 -7.68 -11.69
C ASP A 13 3.04 -7.46 -10.24
N PHE A 14 2.13 -7.63 -9.28
CA PHE A 14 2.46 -7.62 -7.85
C PHE A 14 3.46 -8.72 -7.48
N ASP A 15 3.19 -9.97 -7.83
CA ASP A 15 4.11 -11.07 -7.51
C ASP A 15 5.49 -10.92 -8.17
N LEU A 16 5.56 -10.28 -9.33
CA LEU A 16 6.80 -10.04 -10.07
C LEU A 16 7.60 -8.81 -9.60
N ARG A 17 6.92 -7.73 -9.22
CA ARG A 17 7.54 -6.42 -8.98
C ARG A 17 7.43 -5.94 -7.54
N ARG A 18 6.78 -6.70 -6.66
CA ARG A 18 6.74 -6.39 -5.23
C ARG A 18 8.16 -6.49 -4.65
N PRO A 19 8.62 -5.45 -3.95
CA PRO A 19 9.82 -5.52 -3.14
C PRO A 19 9.72 -6.64 -2.10
N THR A 20 10.66 -7.58 -2.14
CA THR A 20 10.81 -8.63 -1.12
C THR A 20 11.67 -8.17 0.06
N GLU A 21 12.48 -7.13 -0.17
CA GLU A 21 13.38 -6.55 0.80
C GLU A 21 12.67 -5.60 1.77
N PRO A 22 13.25 -5.36 2.97
CA PRO A 22 12.76 -4.33 3.86
C PRO A 22 12.87 -2.94 3.21
N PRO A 23 11.97 -2.01 3.56
CA PRO A 23 12.00 -0.66 3.03
C PRO A 23 13.28 0.05 3.48
N VAL A 24 13.92 0.71 2.52
CA VAL A 24 15.17 1.44 2.72
C VAL A 24 14.92 2.77 3.41
N LYS A 25 13.73 3.34 3.17
CA LYS A 25 13.31 4.59 3.77
C LYS A 25 11.81 4.56 4.08
N LYS A 26 11.46 5.19 5.20
CA LYS A 26 10.09 5.50 5.58
C LYS A 26 9.95 7.02 5.55
N THR A 27 9.14 7.53 4.63
CA THR A 27 8.88 8.96 4.50
C THR A 27 7.47 9.24 5.01
N PHE A 28 7.31 10.19 5.93
CA PHE A 28 5.98 10.59 6.40
C PHE A 28 5.11 10.97 5.20
N TRP A 29 3.91 10.38 5.12
CA TRP A 29 3.03 10.58 3.99
C TRP A 29 1.78 11.36 4.35
N PHE A 30 1.01 10.86 5.32
CA PHE A 30 -0.17 11.55 5.83
C PHE A 30 -0.52 11.03 7.22
N GLU A 31 -1.40 11.75 7.91
CA GLU A 31 -2.04 11.28 9.13
C GLU A 31 -3.55 11.20 8.94
N ALA A 32 -4.17 10.23 9.58
CA ALA A 32 -5.62 10.09 9.64
C ALA A 32 -6.05 9.83 11.08
N LYS A 33 -7.24 10.28 11.43
CA LYS A 33 -7.84 9.98 12.74
C LYS A 33 -8.81 8.83 12.59
N PHE A 34 -8.96 8.05 13.64
CA PHE A 34 -10.08 7.12 13.72
C PHE A 34 -11.38 7.93 13.78
N GLU A 35 -12.24 7.77 12.77
CA GLU A 35 -13.53 8.47 12.73
C GLU A 35 -14.65 7.64 13.36
N HIS A 36 -14.48 6.31 13.39
CA HIS A 36 -15.43 5.37 13.98
C HIS A 36 -14.67 4.35 14.85
N ASP A 37 -15.25 3.93 15.97
CA ASP A 37 -14.66 2.97 16.91
C ASP A 37 -14.33 1.60 16.27
N SER A 38 -14.92 1.29 15.11
CA SER A 38 -14.69 0.06 14.36
C SER A 38 -13.70 0.20 13.19
N ASP A 39 -13.18 1.40 12.92
CA ASP A 39 -12.28 1.62 11.79
C ASP A 39 -10.93 0.95 12.05
N SER A 40 -10.53 0.02 11.19
CA SER A 40 -9.17 -0.50 11.23
C SER A 40 -8.20 0.49 10.57
N ILE A 41 -6.92 0.40 10.93
CA ILE A 41 -5.84 1.15 10.26
C ILE A 41 -5.88 0.93 8.74
N ASN A 42 -6.19 -0.29 8.30
CA ASN A 42 -6.35 -0.62 6.90
C ASN A 42 -7.57 0.05 6.26
N ASP A 43 -8.65 0.30 7.00
CA ASP A 43 -9.79 1.07 6.48
C ASP A 43 -9.40 2.52 6.24
N LEU A 44 -8.66 3.15 7.17
CA LEU A 44 -8.16 4.52 7.02
C LEU A 44 -7.26 4.64 5.78
N LEU A 45 -6.32 3.71 5.61
CA LEU A 45 -5.45 3.67 4.45
C LEU A 45 -6.23 3.44 3.15
N ARG A 46 -7.16 2.47 3.13
CA ARG A 46 -7.98 2.18 1.95
C ARG A 46 -8.83 3.38 1.54
N ARG A 47 -9.48 4.06 2.49
CA ARG A 47 -10.24 5.30 2.24
C ARG A 47 -9.35 6.35 1.60
N PHE A 48 -8.15 6.57 2.13
CA PHE A 48 -7.19 7.51 1.54
C PHE A 48 -6.83 7.12 0.10
N LEU A 49 -6.51 5.85 -0.15
CA LEU A 49 -6.15 5.37 -1.49
C LEU A 49 -7.31 5.53 -2.48
N ILE A 50 -8.53 5.17 -2.09
CA ILE A 50 -9.75 5.32 -2.91
C ILE A 50 -10.01 6.79 -3.23
N ASN A 51 -9.95 7.66 -2.22
CA ASN A 51 -10.18 9.10 -2.39
C ASN A 51 -9.16 9.76 -3.33
N ASN A 52 -7.95 9.21 -3.42
CA ASN A 52 -6.89 9.67 -4.33
C ASN A 52 -6.88 8.91 -5.67
N GLY A 53 -7.82 8.00 -5.92
CA GLY A 53 -7.87 7.20 -7.15
C GLY A 53 -6.70 6.22 -7.30
N ILE A 54 -6.04 5.85 -6.19
CA ILE A 54 -4.89 4.96 -6.18
C ILE A 54 -5.37 3.51 -6.08
N LYS A 55 -5.02 2.70 -7.09
CA LYS A 55 -5.28 1.25 -7.07
C LYS A 55 -4.41 0.59 -6.01
N TYR A 56 -5.03 -0.27 -5.22
CA TYR A 56 -4.37 -1.02 -4.14
C TYR A 56 -4.72 -2.51 -4.20
N LEU A 57 -3.91 -3.31 -3.53
CA LEU A 57 -4.04 -4.75 -3.38
C LEU A 57 -3.89 -5.07 -1.90
N ASN A 58 -4.82 -5.85 -1.37
CA ASN A 58 -4.73 -6.35 0.00
C ASN A 58 -4.16 -7.77 -0.03
N THR A 59 -3.09 -8.00 0.72
CA THR A 59 -2.48 -9.32 0.84
C THR A 59 -3.18 -10.13 1.92
N MET A 60 -3.03 -11.46 1.87
CA MET A 60 -3.54 -12.38 2.90
C MET A 60 -2.97 -12.09 4.29
N ASN A 61 -1.79 -11.46 4.36
CA ASN A 61 -1.14 -11.07 5.61
C ASN A 61 -1.72 -9.79 6.23
N GLY A 62 -2.68 -9.15 5.55
CA GLY A 62 -3.26 -7.87 5.98
C GLY A 62 -2.46 -6.64 5.57
N ASP A 63 -1.38 -6.79 4.79
CA ASP A 63 -0.65 -5.66 4.22
C ASP A 63 -1.37 -5.10 3.00
N VAL A 64 -1.55 -3.77 2.98
CA VAL A 64 -2.08 -3.03 1.83
C VAL A 64 -0.91 -2.50 0.99
N TRP A 65 -0.85 -2.97 -0.25
CA TRP A 65 0.12 -2.54 -1.24
C TRP A 65 -0.58 -1.71 -2.32
N PHE A 66 0.12 -0.75 -2.90
CA PHE A 66 -0.43 0.11 -3.94
C PHE A 66 0.66 0.57 -4.90
N ILE A 67 0.25 0.98 -6.10
CA ILE A 67 1.20 1.51 -7.08
C ILE A 67 1.25 3.03 -6.97
N GLN A 68 2.43 3.56 -6.67
CA GLN A 68 2.70 4.99 -6.69
C GLN A 68 3.84 5.28 -7.67
N LYS A 69 3.63 6.22 -8.61
CA LYS A 69 4.62 6.58 -9.64
C LYS A 69 5.19 5.36 -10.41
N GLY A 70 4.37 4.34 -10.63
CA GLY A 70 4.75 3.12 -11.36
C GLY A 70 5.58 2.11 -10.57
N ALA A 71 5.71 2.25 -9.25
CA ALA A 71 6.37 1.30 -8.37
C ALA A 71 5.40 0.79 -7.29
N TRP A 72 5.57 -0.46 -6.87
CA TRP A 72 4.84 -1.02 -5.75
C TRP A 72 5.38 -0.46 -4.43
N CYS A 73 4.48 0.15 -3.69
CA CYS A 73 4.73 0.75 -2.38
C CYS A 73 3.80 0.10 -1.36
N ARG A 74 4.20 0.17 -0.10
CA ARG A 74 3.33 -0.10 1.05
C ARG A 74 3.42 1.07 2.02
N CYS A 75 2.51 1.09 2.99
CA CYS A 75 2.66 1.98 4.13
C CYS A 75 3.11 1.21 5.36
N ASP A 76 3.90 1.87 6.17
CA ASP A 76 3.98 1.55 7.58
C ASP A 76 3.13 2.55 8.37
N TYR A 77 2.78 2.22 9.60
CA TYR A 77 1.93 3.07 10.42
C TYR A 77 2.42 3.16 11.86
N GLU A 78 2.16 4.30 12.47
CA GLU A 78 2.37 4.54 13.90
C GLU A 78 1.09 5.09 14.50
N VAL A 79 0.60 4.44 15.56
CA VAL A 79 -0.61 4.88 16.27
C VAL A 79 -0.20 5.73 17.46
N SER A 80 -0.79 6.92 17.57
CA SER A 80 -0.59 7.87 18.66
C SER A 80 -1.95 8.37 19.16
N GLY A 81 -2.49 7.68 20.16
CA GLY A 81 -3.86 7.92 20.64
C GLY A 81 -4.87 7.65 19.52
N ASP A 82 -5.70 8.65 19.21
CA ASP A 82 -6.75 8.55 18.19
C ASP A 82 -6.26 8.88 16.77
N THR A 83 -4.96 9.09 16.60
CA THR A 83 -4.34 9.46 15.32
C THR A 83 -3.39 8.36 14.85
N VAL A 84 -3.45 8.07 13.56
CA VAL A 84 -2.55 7.14 12.85
C VAL A 84 -1.72 7.93 11.86
N LYS A 85 -0.40 7.85 12.00
CA LYS A 85 0.55 8.40 11.04
C LYS A 85 0.96 7.31 10.07
N PHE A 86 0.78 7.57 8.78
CA PHE A 86 1.19 6.67 7.71
C PHE A 86 2.50 7.15 7.11
N TYR A 87 3.44 6.22 6.98
CA TYR A 87 4.74 6.43 6.38
C TYR A 87 4.83 5.62 5.09
N LEU A 88 5.10 6.29 3.98
CA LEU A 88 5.37 5.64 2.71
C LEU A 88 6.69 4.86 2.83
N CYS A 89 6.61 3.55 2.61
CA CYS A 89 7.77 2.70 2.50
C CYS A 89 8.33 2.80 1.08
N GLU A 90 9.52 3.39 0.98
CA GLU A 90 10.32 3.41 -0.24
C GLU A 90 11.29 2.22 -0.20
N PHE A 91 11.24 1.41 -1.25
CA PHE A 91 12.14 0.29 -1.45
C PHE A 91 13.19 0.70 -2.47
N ASN A 92 14.44 0.26 -2.28
CA ASN A 92 15.45 0.52 -3.29
C ASN A 92 14.97 -0.09 -4.61
N LYS A 93 14.93 0.75 -5.64
CA LYS A 93 15.04 0.25 -7.00
C LYS A 93 16.50 -0.13 -7.16
N GLU A 94 16.92 -1.27 -6.63
CA GLU A 94 18.02 -1.94 -7.32
C GLU A 94 17.47 -2.24 -8.71
N GLU A 95 18.10 -1.57 -9.67
CA GLU A 95 17.79 -1.63 -11.08
C GLU A 95 17.55 -3.10 -11.43
N GLN A 96 16.33 -3.42 -11.88
CA GLN A 96 16.13 -4.64 -12.65
C GLN A 96 16.90 -4.41 -13.96
N VAL A 97 18.20 -4.75 -13.93
CA VAL A 97 19.07 -4.83 -15.11
C VAL A 97 18.70 -6.08 -15.90
#